data_AF-W5SXA7-F1
#
_entry.id   AF-W5SXA7-F1
#
_cell.length_a   1.000
_cell.length_b   1.000
_cell.length_c   1.000
_cell.angle_alpha   90.00
_cell.angle_beta   90.00
_cell.angle_gamma   90.00
#
_symmetry.space_group_name_H-M   'P 1'
#
loop_
_entity.id
_entity.type
_entity.pdbx_description
1 polymer ?
#
loop_
_entity_poly.entity_id
_entity_poly.type
_entity_poly.pdbx_seq_one_letter_code
_entity_poly.pdbx_strand_id
1 'polypeptide(L)'
;MKKLINLTFLTLILSCTTIASLTEEPTPPKGQTLTELNAYEAKLSDYVMYLQVFLTRTKKKVNDPNYPKFTILMLPHLNQTTQLMI
;
A
#
# COMPACT_ATOMS: atom_id res chain seq x y z
N MET A 1 15.07 20.61 35.02
CA MET A 1 14.42 20.99 33.75
C MET A 1 14.99 20.29 32.52
N LYS A 2 16.32 20.09 32.38
CA LYS A 2 16.94 19.37 31.23
C LYS A 2 16.39 17.94 30.98
N LYS A 3 16.08 17.17 32.05
CA LYS A 3 15.49 15.82 31.94
C LYS A 3 14.08 15.80 31.33
N LEU A 4 13.25 16.80 31.61
CA LEU A 4 11.89 16.91 31.08
C LEU A 4 11.89 17.31 29.59
N ILE A 5 12.83 18.18 29.19
CA ILE A 5 13.01 18.61 27.80
C ILE A 5 13.50 17.45 26.91
N ASN A 6 14.40 16.60 27.42
CA ASN A 6 14.82 15.39 26.70
C ASN A 6 13.69 14.36 26.55
N LEU A 7 12.79 14.26 27.54
CA LEU A 7 11.68 13.33 27.50
C LEU A 7 10.62 13.75 26.46
N THR A 8 10.30 15.05 26.40
CA THR A 8 9.37 15.57 25.39
C THR A 8 9.93 15.52 23.97
N PHE A 9 11.24 15.69 23.80
CA PHE A 9 11.91 15.48 22.51
C PHE A 9 11.82 14.02 22.06
N LEU A 10 12.04 13.05 22.95
CA LEU A 10 11.95 11.61 22.62
C LEU A 10 10.55 11.21 22.14
N THR A 11 9.50 11.71 22.79
CA THR A 11 8.11 11.44 22.39
C THR A 11 7.75 12.09 21.05
N LEU A 12 8.35 13.24 20.73
CA LEU A 12 8.15 13.91 19.45
C LEU A 12 8.76 13.10 18.29
N ILE A 13 9.98 12.56 18.46
CA ILE A 13 10.66 11.78 17.42
C ILE A 13 9.94 10.44 17.17
N LEU A 14 9.43 9.77 18.21
CA LEU A 14 8.65 8.54 18.09
C LEU A 14 7.29 8.75 17.40
N SER A 15 6.70 9.93 17.51
CA SER A 15 5.45 10.26 16.79
C SER A 15 5.67 10.48 15.28
N CYS A 16 6.88 10.89 14.88
CA CYS A 16 7.23 11.13 13.49
C CYS A 16 7.50 9.87 12.67
N THR A 17 7.78 8.72 13.30
CA THR A 17 8.02 7.45 12.58
C THR A 17 6.74 6.73 12.15
N THR A 18 5.57 7.25 12.53
CA THR A 18 4.27 6.66 12.17
C THR A 18 3.75 7.17 10.81
N ILE A 19 4.38 8.21 10.26
CA ILE A 19 3.98 8.81 8.97
C ILE A 19 4.74 8.10 7.85
N ALA A 20 4.04 7.22 7.15
CA ALA A 20 4.40 6.62 5.86
C ALA A 20 5.55 5.60 5.87
N SER A 21 5.34 4.42 6.49
CA SER A 21 5.86 3.23 5.82
C SER A 21 5.06 3.07 4.53
N LEU A 22 5.56 3.64 3.44
CA LEU A 22 5.00 3.43 2.11
C LEU A 22 4.99 1.91 1.89
N THR A 23 3.86 1.32 1.52
CA THR A 23 3.83 -0.09 1.15
C THR A 23 4.87 -0.30 0.05
N GLU A 24 5.79 -1.23 0.22
CA GLU A 24 6.80 -1.52 -0.79
C GLU A 24 6.17 -2.32 -1.94
N GLU A 25 6.65 -2.07 -3.15
CA GLU A 25 6.25 -2.85 -4.32
C GLU A 25 6.70 -4.30 -4.14
N PRO A 26 5.80 -5.29 -4.27
CA PRO A 26 6.16 -6.69 -4.11
C PRO A 26 7.14 -7.11 -5.20
N THR A 27 8.21 -7.80 -4.82
CA THR A 27 9.18 -8.34 -5.78
C THR A 27 8.61 -9.57 -6.48
N PRO A 28 8.72 -9.67 -7.82
CA PRO A 28 8.34 -10.87 -8.55
C PRO A 28 9.08 -12.11 -8.03
N PRO A 29 8.40 -13.27 -7.92
CA PRO A 29 9.04 -14.50 -7.47
C PRO A 29 10.07 -14.97 -8.51
N LYS A 30 11.17 -15.56 -8.02
CA LYS A 30 12.19 -16.15 -8.90
C LYS A 30 11.74 -17.48 -9.50
N GLY A 31 10.95 -18.24 -8.75
CA GLY A 31 10.29 -19.45 -9.21
C GLY A 31 8.95 -19.12 -9.85
N GLN A 32 8.53 -19.97 -10.79
CA GLN A 32 7.24 -19.89 -11.46
C GLN A 32 6.29 -20.99 -10.94
N THR A 33 6.46 -21.41 -9.69
CA THR A 33 5.52 -22.36 -9.09
C THR A 33 4.18 -21.68 -8.89
N LEU A 34 3.08 -22.44 -9.04
CA LEU A 34 1.73 -21.91 -8.88
C LEU A 34 1.54 -21.23 -7.50
N THR A 35 2.10 -21.81 -6.45
CA THR A 35 2.04 -21.26 -5.09
C THR A 35 2.72 -19.90 -4.99
N GLU A 36 3.91 -19.74 -5.56
CA GLU A 36 4.65 -18.48 -5.54
C GLU A 36 3.96 -17.40 -6.37
N LEU A 37 3.42 -17.76 -7.53
CA LEU A 37 2.66 -16.86 -8.39
C LEU A 37 1.37 -16.39 -7.71
N ASN A 38 0.62 -17.29 -7.07
CA ASN A 38 -0.58 -16.93 -6.32
C ASN A 38 -0.27 -16.01 -5.13
N ALA A 39 0.81 -16.30 -4.39
CA ALA A 39 1.25 -15.45 -3.29
C ALA A 39 1.70 -14.07 -3.76
N TYR A 40 2.34 -13.99 -4.94
CA TYR A 40 2.72 -12.73 -5.57
C TYR A 40 1.49 -11.94 -6.05
N GLU A 41 0.52 -12.59 -6.69
CA GLU A 41 -0.73 -11.98 -7.14
C GLU A 41 -1.52 -11.36 -5.98
N ALA A 42 -1.61 -12.06 -4.85
CA ALA A 42 -2.28 -11.54 -3.66
C ALA A 42 -1.58 -10.27 -3.14
N LYS A 43 -0.25 -10.30 -3.00
CA LYS A 43 0.53 -9.13 -2.57
C LYS A 43 0.42 -7.95 -3.54
N LEU A 44 0.43 -8.24 -4.85
CA LEU A 44 0.29 -7.23 -5.89
C LEU A 44 -1.09 -6.58 -5.84
N SER A 45 -2.14 -7.37 -5.60
CA SER A 45 -3.51 -6.88 -5.45
C SER A 45 -3.65 -5.94 -4.24
N ASP A 46 -3.07 -6.31 -3.11
CA ASP A 46 -3.03 -5.45 -1.91
C ASP A 46 -2.27 -4.14 -2.18
N TYR A 47 -1.13 -4.21 -2.88
CA TYR A 47 -0.34 -3.04 -3.25
C TYR A 47 -1.11 -2.09 -4.18
N VAL A 48 -1.77 -2.61 -5.20
CA VAL A 48 -2.62 -1.82 -6.11
C VAL A 48 -3.77 -1.16 -5.35
N MET A 49 -4.43 -1.88 -4.45
CA MET A 49 -5.50 -1.32 -3.62
C MET A 49 -4.98 -0.18 -2.72
N TYR A 50 -3.82 -0.37 -2.10
CA TYR A 50 -3.15 0.68 -1.33
C TYR A 50 -2.92 1.94 -2.17
N LEU A 51 -2.35 1.80 -3.38
CA LEU A 51 -2.10 2.92 -4.28
C LEU A 51 -3.39 3.65 -4.67
N GLN A 52 -4.47 2.93 -4.97
CA GLN A 52 -5.76 3.55 -5.28
C GLN A 52 -6.31 4.38 -4.13
N VAL A 53 -6.26 3.84 -2.91
CA VAL A 53 -6.70 4.55 -1.69
C VAL A 53 -5.81 5.78 -1.46
N PHE A 54 -4.50 5.62 -1.63
CA PHE A 54 -3.54 6.71 -1.48
C PHE A 54 -3.81 7.84 -2.47
N LEU A 55 -3.95 7.54 -3.76
CA LEU A 55 -4.24 8.54 -4.80
C LEU A 55 -5.58 9.23 -4.55
N THR A 56 -6.61 8.47 -4.17
CA THR A 56 -7.94 9.02 -3.88
C THR A 56 -7.92 9.97 -2.69
N ARG A 57 -7.25 9.58 -1.59
CA ARG A 57 -7.10 10.43 -0.40
C ARG A 57 -6.24 11.66 -0.70
N THR A 58 -5.18 11.49 -1.47
CA THR A 58 -4.26 12.56 -1.86
C THR A 58 -4.98 13.59 -2.73
N LYS A 59 -5.76 13.16 -3.73
CA LYS A 59 -6.59 14.06 -4.55
C LYS A 59 -7.50 14.93 -3.69
N LYS A 60 -8.20 14.32 -2.72
CA LYS A 60 -9.09 15.04 -1.79
C LYS A 60 -8.33 16.03 -0.89
N LYS A 61 -7.12 15.66 -0.44
CA LYS A 61 -6.32 16.46 0.50
C LYS A 61 -5.59 17.62 -0.18
N VAL A 62 -5.04 17.38 -1.36
CA VAL A 62 -4.26 18.38 -2.12
C VAL A 62 -5.21 19.35 -2.83
N ASN A 63 -6.38 18.90 -3.27
CA ASN A 63 -7.39 19.73 -3.96
C ASN A 63 -6.82 20.53 -5.14
N ASP A 64 -5.84 19.94 -5.85
CA ASP A 64 -5.22 20.55 -7.02
C ASP A 64 -6.13 20.37 -8.25
N PRO A 65 -6.53 21.44 -8.95
CA PRO A 65 -7.31 21.34 -10.18
C PRO A 65 -6.59 20.57 -11.30
N ASN A 66 -5.25 20.49 -11.25
CA ASN A 66 -4.41 19.77 -12.20
C ASN A 66 -4.00 18.37 -11.70
N TYR A 67 -4.64 17.84 -10.65
CA TYR A 67 -4.32 16.52 -10.13
C TYR A 67 -4.45 15.44 -11.24
N PRO A 68 -3.44 14.56 -11.41
CA PRO A 68 -3.46 13.55 -12.45
C PRO A 68 -4.73 12.70 -12.43
N LYS A 69 -5.32 12.47 -13.61
CA LYS A 69 -6.44 11.53 -13.74
C LYS A 69 -5.90 10.11 -13.64
N PHE A 70 -6.59 9.27 -12.89
CA PHE A 70 -6.28 7.85 -12.76
C PHE A 70 -7.57 7.05 -12.81
N THR A 71 -7.48 5.81 -13.30
CA THR A 71 -8.59 4.86 -13.33
C THR A 71 -8.49 3.96 -12.12
N ILE A 72 -9.60 3.79 -11.39
CA ILE A 72 -9.69 2.80 -10.32
C ILE A 72 -9.80 1.44 -11.00
N LEU A 73 -8.82 0.58 -10.76
CA LEU A 73 -8.88 -0.81 -11.21
C LEU A 73 -9.90 -1.51 -10.31
N MET A 74 -11.08 -1.80 -10.84
CA MET A 74 -11.95 -2.80 -10.25
C MET A 74 -11.35 -4.14 -10.65
N LEU A 75 -10.68 -4.82 -9.73
CA LEU A 75 -10.26 -6.21 -9.95
C LEU A 75 -11.54 -7.04 -10.16
N PRO A 76 -11.87 -7.46 -11.39
CA PRO A 76 -12.97 -8.37 -11.58
C PRO A 76 -12.46 -9.74 -11.09
N HIS A 77 -13.20 -10.38 -10.20
CA HIS A 77 -13.02 -11.76 -9.79
C HIS A 77 -11.80 -12.10 -8.91
N LEU A 78 -12.05 -12.11 -7.60
CA LEU A 78 -11.50 -13.14 -6.69
C LEU A 78 -12.20 -14.52 -6.86
N ASN A 79 -12.93 -14.74 -7.97
CA ASN A 79 -13.73 -15.94 -8.22
C ASN A 79 -13.40 -16.57 -9.59
N GLN A 80 -12.12 -16.62 -9.97
CA GLN A 80 -11.66 -17.42 -11.12
C GLN A 80 -10.77 -18.60 -10.72
N THR A 81 -10.22 -18.63 -9.50
CA THR A 81 -9.36 -19.74 -9.03
C THR A 81 -10.12 -20.99 -8.58
N THR A 82 -11.45 -20.99 -8.59
CA THR A 82 -12.28 -22.19 -8.40
C THR A 82 -12.60 -22.91 -9.72
N GLN A 83 -12.26 -22.35 -10.89
CA GLN A 83 -12.60 -22.95 -12.19
C GLN A 83 -11.44 -23.63 -12.92
N LEU A 84 -10.24 -23.71 -12.33
CA LEU A 84 -9.13 -24.52 -12.84
C LEU A 84 -8.95 -25.84 -12.07
N MET A 85 -9.99 -26.27 -11.34
CA MET A 85 -10.06 -27.57 -10.67
C MET A 85 -11.16 -28.45 -11.30
N ILE A 86 -11.17 -28.54 -12.63
CA ILE A 86 -11.83 -29.61 -13.41
C ILE A 86 -10.87 -30.02 -14.52
#